data_AF-A0A1W9J1Y9-F1
#
_entry.id   AF-A0A1W9J1Y9-F1
#
_cell.length_a   1.000
_cell.length_b   1.000
_cell.length_c   1.000
_cell.angle_alpha   90.00
_cell.angle_beta   90.00
_cell.angle_gamma   90.00
#
_symmetry.space_group_name_H-M   'P 1'
#
loop_
_entity.id
_entity.type
_entity.pdbx_description
1 polymer ?
#
loop_
_entity_poly.entity_id
_entity_poly.type
_entity_poly.pdbx_seq_one_letter_code
_entity_poly.pdbx_strand_id
1 'polypeptide(L)' 'MSTKQYKQLGCLDVQPSGGCGFQVRAETEGELMQLVATHAKQCHKLDSIPAEMVSAVKAAIKTVSVTV' A
#
# COMPACT_ATOMS: atom_id res chain seq x y z
N MET A 1 19.16 -13.00 14.07
CA MET A 1 17.89 -12.67 13.41
C MET A 1 17.38 -11.39 14.03
N SER A 2 17.22 -10.35 13.24
CA SER A 2 16.74 -9.05 13.74
C SER A 2 15.33 -8.83 13.25
N THR A 3 14.42 -8.47 14.15
CA THR A 3 13.04 -8.16 13.78
C THR A 3 12.95 -6.69 13.38
N LYS A 4 12.53 -6.41 12.15
CA LYS A 4 12.34 -5.03 11.65
C LYS A 4 10.86 -4.78 11.34
N GLN A 5 10.39 -3.60 11.70
CA GLN A 5 9.01 -3.19 11.43
C GLN A 5 8.92 -2.52 10.07
N TYR A 6 7.86 -2.86 9.34
CA TYR A 6 7.53 -2.30 8.03
C TYR A 6 6.06 -1.86 8.03
N LYS A 7 5.75 -0.91 7.17
CA LYS A 7 4.39 -0.61 6.74
C LYS A 7 4.03 -1.51 5.57
N GLN A 8 2.88 -2.13 5.61
CA GLN A 8 2.36 -3.01 4.57
C GLN A 8 1.01 -2.50 4.10
N LEU A 9 0.78 -2.55 2.80
CA LEU A 9 -0.54 -2.34 2.22
C LEU A 9 -0.82 -3.39 1.14
N GLY A 10 -2.04 -3.91 1.15
CA GLY A 10 -2.59 -4.74 0.06
C GLY A 10 -3.69 -3.97 -0.65
N CYS A 11 -3.72 -4.03 -1.98
CA CYS A 11 -4.76 -3.35 -2.76
C CYS A 11 -6.15 -3.94 -2.48
N LEU A 12 -6.25 -5.23 -2.15
CA LEU A 12 -7.49 -5.86 -1.68
C LEU A 12 -7.96 -5.38 -0.30
N ASP A 13 -7.04 -4.84 0.52
CA ASP A 13 -7.40 -4.26 1.82
C ASP A 13 -8.05 -2.88 1.66
N VAL A 14 -7.76 -2.20 0.54
CA VAL A 14 -8.33 -0.90 0.16
C VAL A 14 -9.60 -1.07 -0.67
N GLN A 15 -9.56 -1.96 -1.66
CA GLN A 15 -10.66 -2.21 -2.59
C GLN A 15 -10.77 -3.73 -2.87
N PRO A 16 -11.49 -4.48 -2.02
CA PRO A 16 -11.61 -5.92 -2.14
C PRO A 16 -12.30 -6.36 -3.45
N SER A 17 -13.19 -5.52 -4.01
CA SER A 17 -13.86 -5.79 -5.29
C SER A 17 -12.98 -5.52 -6.52
N GLY A 18 -11.79 -4.93 -6.35
CA GLY A 18 -10.91 -4.56 -7.45
C GLY A 18 -10.13 -5.73 -8.06
N GLY A 19 -10.14 -6.90 -7.42
CA GLY A 19 -9.45 -8.10 -7.91
C GLY A 19 -7.92 -7.96 -8.02
N CYS A 20 -7.34 -6.90 -7.47
CA CYS A 20 -5.92 -6.60 -7.60
C CYS A 20 -5.12 -7.23 -6.45
N GLY A 21 -4.37 -8.30 -6.73
CA GLY A 21 -3.52 -8.99 -5.75
C GLY A 21 -2.25 -8.23 -5.33
N PHE A 22 -2.12 -6.94 -5.66
CA PHE A 22 -0.94 -6.15 -5.32
C PHE A 22 -0.78 -6.02 -3.80
N GLN A 23 0.42 -6.31 -3.31
CA GLN A 23 0.82 -6.11 -1.92
C GLN A 23 2.23 -5.55 -1.89
N VAL A 24 2.44 -4.54 -1.05
CA VAL A 24 3.73 -3.88 -0.91
C VAL A 24 4.07 -3.64 0.55
N ARG A 25 5.37 -3.67 0.86
CA ARG A 25 5.93 -3.33 2.17
C ARG A 25 7.01 -2.28 1.99
N ALA A 26 7.05 -1.32 2.90
CA ALA A 26 8.09 -0.29 2.95
C ALA A 26 8.42 0.07 4.40
N GLU A 27 9.58 0.64 4.65
CA GLU A 27 9.99 1.00 6.02
C GLU A 27 9.20 2.17 6.58
N THR A 28 8.80 3.11 5.71
CA THR A 28 8.05 4.30 6.07
C THR A 28 6.74 4.37 5.31
N GLU A 29 5.80 5.13 5.86
CA GLU A 29 4.51 5.39 5.19
C GLU A 29 4.70 6.17 3.89
N GLY A 30 5.65 7.12 3.84
CA GLY A 30 5.95 7.90 2.64
C GLY A 30 6.41 7.03 1.47
N GLU A 31 7.38 6.15 1.71
CA GLU A 31 7.86 5.18 0.71
C GLU A 31 6.72 4.26 0.25
N LEU A 32 5.89 3.79 1.18
CA LEU A 32 4.72 2.98 0.85
C LEU A 32 3.75 3.73 -0.07
N MET A 33 3.43 4.98 0.25
CA MET A 33 2.51 5.79 -0.56
C MET A 33 3.06 6.05 -1.97
N GLN A 34 4.37 6.26 -2.12
CA GLN A 34 5.00 6.42 -3.44
C GLN A 34 4.89 5.15 -4.29
N LEU A 35 5.10 3.98 -3.68
CA LEU A 35 4.95 2.69 -4.36
C LEU A 35 3.47 2.44 -4.75
N VAL A 36 2.53 2.78 -3.87
CA VAL A 36 1.08 2.65 -4.16
C VAL A 36 0.65 3.61 -5.26
N ALA A 37 1.14 4.85 -5.28
CA ALA A 37 0.87 5.81 -6.34
C ALA A 37 1.42 5.33 -7.70
N THR A 38 2.63 4.77 -7.70
CA THR A 38 3.23 4.17 -8.90
C THR A 38 2.38 3.02 -9.42
N HIS A 39 1.93 2.14 -8.53
CA HIS A 39 1.02 1.04 -8.88
C HIS A 39 -0.32 1.55 -9.46
N ALA A 40 -0.94 2.54 -8.83
CA ALA A 40 -2.19 3.14 -9.31
C ALA A 40 -2.04 3.70 -10.73
N LYS A 41 -0.94 4.40 -11.00
CA LYS A 41 -0.63 4.96 -12.32
C LYS A 41 -0.38 3.89 -13.37
N GLN A 42 0.38 2.85 -13.05
CA GLN A 42 0.78 1.82 -14.01
C GLN A 42 -0.31 0.76 -14.27
N CYS A 43 -0.98 0.28 -13.22
CA CYS A 43 -1.95 -0.81 -13.34
C CYS A 43 -3.38 -0.31 -13.59
N HIS A 44 -3.76 0.83 -13.02
CA HIS A 44 -5.14 1.35 -13.07
C HIS A 44 -5.26 2.61 -13.93
N LYS A 45 -4.16 3.09 -14.51
CA LYS A 45 -4.09 4.34 -15.29
C LYS A 45 -4.64 5.55 -14.53
N LEU A 46 -4.55 5.50 -13.19
CA LEU A 46 -4.92 6.60 -12.31
C LEU A 46 -3.71 7.51 -12.13
N ASP A 47 -3.71 8.68 -12.77
CA ASP A 47 -2.61 9.64 -12.63
C ASP A 47 -2.49 10.19 -11.19
N SER A 48 -3.59 10.15 -10.44
CA SER A 48 -3.60 10.45 -9.01
C SER A 48 -4.62 9.58 -8.28
N ILE A 49 -4.34 9.26 -7.02
CA ILE A 49 -5.26 8.55 -6.14
C ILE A 49 -6.35 9.54 -5.70
N PRO A 50 -7.65 9.26 -5.94
CA PRO A 50 -8.72 10.16 -5.51
C PRO A 50 -8.71 10.32 -3.99
N ALA A 51 -9.03 11.50 -3.49
CA ALA A 51 -8.92 11.85 -2.06
C ALA A 51 -9.68 10.89 -1.13
N GLU A 52 -10.86 10.43 -1.57
CA GLU A 52 -11.67 9.42 -0.88
C GLU A 52 -10.91 8.10 -0.69
N MET A 53 -10.13 7.69 -1.71
CA MET A 53 -9.28 6.50 -1.61
C MET A 53 -8.00 6.75 -0.81
N VAL A 54 -7.47 7.97 -0.75
CA VAL A 54 -6.28 8.25 0.08
C VAL A 54 -6.54 7.91 1.55
N SER A 55 -7.73 8.26 2.06
CA SER A 55 -8.13 7.90 3.43
C SER A 55 -8.24 6.39 3.62
N ALA A 56 -8.85 5.68 2.67
CA ALA A 56 -8.95 4.22 2.70
C ALA A 56 -7.58 3.54 2.62
N VAL A 57 -6.70 4.03 1.74
CA VAL A 57 -5.30 3.57 1.60
C VAL A 57 -4.59 3.73 2.93
N LYS A 58 -4.62 4.91 3.55
CA LYS A 58 -3.98 5.15 4.86
C LYS A 58 -4.54 4.26 5.97
N ALA A 59 -5.86 4.07 6.01
CA ALA A 59 -6.51 3.21 7.00
C ALA A 59 -6.14 1.72 6.83
N ALA A 60 -5.86 1.28 5.60
CA ALA A 60 -5.45 -0.09 5.28
C ALA A 60 -3.96 -0.38 5.56
N ILE A 61 -3.16 0.65 5.90
CA ILE A 61 -1.73 0.46 6.19
C ILE A 61 -1.58 -0.28 7.53
N LYS A 62 -0.92 -1.43 7.48
CA LYS A 62 -0.64 -2.27 8.65
C LYS A 62 0.84 -2.21 8.98
N THR A 63 1.16 -2.15 10.27
CA THR A 63 2.55 -2.34 10.70
C THR A 63 2.81 -3.83 10.85
N VAL A 64 3.81 -4.36 10.16
CA VAL A 64 4.18 -5.78 10.19
C VAL A 64 5.62 -5.94 10.64
N SER A 65 5.87 -6.95 11.46
CA SER A 65 7.20 -7.34 11.90
C SER A 65 7.75 -8.41 10.97
N VAL A 66 8.88 -8.14 10.33
CA VAL A 66 9.57 -9.08 9.44
C VAL A 66 10.91 -9.44 10.06
N THR A 67 11.15 -10.74 10.23
CA THR A 67 12.45 -11.26 10.65
C THR A 67 13.38 -11.28 9.45
N VAL A 68 14.50 -10.55 9.55
CA VAL A 68 15.57 -10.51 8.56
C VAL A 68 16.89 -11.03 9.12
#